data_AF-C6T9W6-F1
#
_entry.id   AF-C6T9W6-F1
#
_cell.length_a   1.000
_cell.length_b   1.000
_cell.length_c   1.000
_cell.angle_alpha   90.00
_cell.angle_beta   90.00
_cell.angle_gamma   90.00
#
_symmetry.space_group_name_H-M   'P 1'
#
loop_
_entity.id
_entity.type
_entity.pdbx_description
1 polymer ?
#
loop_
_entity_poly.entity_id
_entity_poly.type
_entity_poly.pdbx_seq_one_letter_code
_entity_poly.pdbx_strand_id
1 'polypeptide(L)'
;MLSISFFDLAHNALNSLGFLKGNLWFFAGVIFFAVVASFIPEPTLTPTSDVKGRKKNGDEGGKDIMKKHRRQVLFSGIVTVVGISLHNFPEGMAVFLGSLKGLRVGINLALAIALHNIPEGVAVALPVYFATQRHSN
;
A
#
# COMPACT_ATOMS: atom_id res chain seq x y z
N MET A 1 4.87 2.76 11.83
CA MET A 1 5.35 4.09 11.37
C MET A 1 5.02 5.29 12.27
N LEU A 2 3.84 5.42 12.89
CA LEU A 2 3.44 6.65 13.62
C LEU A 2 4.47 7.21 14.61
N SER A 3 5.08 6.37 15.46
CA SER A 3 6.08 6.81 16.45
C SER A 3 7.29 7.51 15.79
N ILE A 4 7.82 6.95 14.71
CA ILE A 4 8.94 7.52 13.95
C ILE A 4 8.53 8.85 13.29
N SER A 5 7.32 8.90 12.72
CA SER A 5 6.80 10.12 12.09
C SER A 5 6.70 11.28 13.08
N PHE A 6 6.20 11.05 14.29
CA PHE A 6 5.98 12.11 15.28
C PHE A 6 7.23 12.44 16.09
N PHE A 7 7.94 11.44 16.62
CA PHE A 7 9.05 11.67 17.54
C PHE A 7 10.38 11.92 16.83
N ASP A 8 10.57 11.41 15.62
CA ASP A 8 11.82 11.62 14.88
C ASP A 8 11.63 12.68 13.79
N LEU A 9 10.81 12.39 12.78
CA LEU A 9 10.70 13.26 11.59
C LEU A 9 10.05 14.61 11.89
N ALA A 10 8.88 14.63 12.53
CA ALA A 10 8.17 15.87 12.85
C ALA A 10 8.93 16.70 13.88
N HIS A 11 9.45 16.07 14.94
CA HIS A 11 10.27 16.77 15.94
C HIS A 11 11.51 17.42 15.30
N ASN A 12 12.26 16.68 14.50
CA ASN A 12 13.43 17.20 13.81
C ASN A 12 13.07 18.28 12.78
N ALA A 13 11.92 18.19 12.11
CA ALA A 13 11.46 19.20 11.17
C ALA A 13 11.08 20.52 11.88
N LEU A 14 10.38 20.44 13.02
CA LEU A 14 10.02 21.61 13.83
C LEU A 14 11.26 22.31 14.38
N ASN A 15 12.27 21.55 14.82
CA ASN A 15 13.53 22.12 15.32
C ASN A 15 14.37 22.78 14.20
N SER A 16 14.33 22.26 12.98
CA SER A 16 15.11 22.82 11.85
C SER A 16 14.43 23.98 11.13
N LEU A 17 13.10 23.94 10.96
CA LEU A 17 12.35 24.90 10.13
C LEU A 17 11.53 25.90 10.97
N GLY A 18 11.36 25.64 12.26
CA GLY A 18 10.47 26.38 13.14
C GLY A 18 9.02 25.87 13.09
N PHE A 19 8.28 26.15 14.17
CA PHE A 19 6.95 25.58 14.39
C PHE A 19 5.96 25.86 13.25
N LEU A 20 5.87 27.12 12.81
CA LEU A 20 4.90 27.52 11.79
C LEU A 20 5.18 26.88 10.43
N LYS A 21 6.44 26.95 9.95
CA LYS A 21 6.83 26.40 8.65
C LYS A 21 6.75 24.87 8.65
N GLY A 22 7.17 24.22 9.73
CA GLY A 22 7.09 22.76 9.86
C GLY A 22 5.66 22.24 9.76
N ASN A 23 4.72 22.88 10.47
CA ASN A 23 3.31 22.49 10.40
C ASN A 23 2.69 22.77 9.01
N LEU A 24 3.01 23.89 8.36
CA LEU A 24 2.54 24.19 7.00
C LEU A 24 2.95 23.09 6.01
N TRP A 25 4.21 22.67 6.02
CA TRP A 25 4.69 21.58 5.16
C TRP A 25 4.09 20.22 5.52
N PHE A 26 3.86 19.95 6.81
CA PHE A 26 3.18 18.74 7.25
C PHE A 26 1.77 18.64 6.67
N PHE A 27 0.94 19.68 6.84
CA PHE A 27 -0.43 19.68 6.32
C PHE A 27 -0.48 19.70 4.79
N ALA A 28 0.45 20.41 4.14
CA ALA A 28 0.58 20.35 2.69
C ALA A 28 0.86 18.92 2.20
N GLY A 29 1.75 18.19 2.89
CA GLY A 29 2.04 16.79 2.61
C GLY A 29 0.81 15.88 2.79
N VAL A 30 0.03 16.09 3.86
CA VAL A 30 -1.21 15.34 4.10
C VAL A 30 -2.23 15.57 2.99
N ILE A 31 -2.44 16.83 2.58
CA ILE A 31 -3.37 17.17 1.48
C ILE A 31 -2.89 16.54 0.17
N PHE A 32 -1.60 16.67 -0.14
CA PHE A 32 -1.01 16.06 -1.33
C PHE A 32 -1.23 14.55 -1.36
N PHE A 33 -0.93 13.87 -0.25
CA PHE A 33 -1.13 12.42 -0.15
C PHE A 33 -2.60 12.03 -0.28
N ALA A 34 -3.53 12.77 0.35
CA ALA A 34 -4.96 12.52 0.23
C ALA A 34 -5.45 12.66 -1.22
N VAL A 35 -4.95 13.67 -1.96
CA VAL A 35 -5.26 13.84 -3.38
C VAL A 35 -4.73 12.64 -4.18
N VAL A 36 -3.48 12.23 -3.99
CA VAL A 36 -2.90 11.06 -4.67
C VAL A 36 -3.70 9.79 -4.36
N ALA A 37 -4.07 9.57 -3.09
CA ALA A 37 -4.85 8.42 -2.67
C ALA A 37 -6.26 8.40 -3.29
N SER A 38 -6.88 9.57 -3.52
CA SER A 38 -8.20 9.66 -4.14
C SER A 38 -8.24 9.20 -5.61
N PHE A 39 -7.08 9.14 -6.28
CA PHE A 39 -6.99 8.57 -7.63
C PHE A 39 -6.96 7.04 -7.66
N ILE A 40 -6.76 6.38 -6.51
CA ILE A 40 -6.73 4.92 -6.43
C ILE A 40 -8.17 4.42 -6.26
N PRO A 41 -8.74 3.71 -7.25
CA PRO A 41 -10.09 3.19 -7.12
C PRO A 41 -10.10 2.06 -6.09
N GLU A 42 -11.10 2.06 -5.21
CA GLU A 42 -11.30 0.92 -4.31
C GLU A 42 -11.77 -0.31 -5.12
N PRO A 43 -11.17 -1.49 -4.89
CA PRO A 43 -11.63 -2.71 -5.53
C PRO A 43 -13.02 -3.05 -4.98
N THR A 44 -14.05 -3.00 -5.83
CA THR A 44 -15.40 -3.45 -5.47
C THR A 44 -15.36 -4.95 -5.11
N LEU A 45 -15.60 -5.25 -3.84
CA LEU A 45 -15.87 -6.60 -3.35
C LEU A 45 -17.22 -7.06 -3.90
N THR A 46 -17.21 -7.71 -5.05
CA THR A 46 -18.39 -8.48 -5.48
C THR A 46 -18.49 -9.72 -4.59
N PRO A 47 -19.56 -9.90 -3.80
CA PRO A 47 -19.74 -11.12 -3.02
C PRO A 47 -19.76 -12.32 -3.97
N THR A 48 -18.89 -13.29 -3.71
CA THR A 48 -18.93 -14.60 -4.38
C THR A 48 -20.06 -15.44 -3.78
N SER A 49 -21.28 -14.92 -3.77
CA SER A 49 -22.45 -15.61 -3.24
C SER A 49 -23.51 -15.70 -4.31
N ASP A 50 -23.18 -16.28 -5.47
CA ASP A 50 -24.15 -16.63 -6.52
C ASP A 50 -23.66 -17.75 -7.47
N VAL A 51 -22.74 -18.63 -7.03
CA VAL A 51 -22.39 -19.83 -7.83
C VAL A 51 -23.40 -20.96 -7.61
N LYS A 52 -24.32 -20.83 -6.65
CA LYS A 52 -25.34 -21.84 -6.37
C LYS A 52 -26.67 -21.54 -7.07
N GLY A 53 -26.66 -21.53 -8.41
CA GLY A 53 -27.91 -21.68 -9.15
C GLY A 53 -27.98 -21.06 -10.55
N ARG A 54 -27.41 -21.72 -11.56
CA ARG A 54 -28.09 -21.91 -12.86
C ARG A 54 -27.26 -22.79 -13.80
N LYS A 55 -27.56 -24.08 -13.72
CA LYS A 55 -27.26 -25.04 -14.79
C LYS A 55 -28.36 -24.89 -15.86
N LYS A 56 -28.24 -23.96 -16.81
CA LYS A 56 -28.86 -24.04 -18.15
C LYS A 56 -28.54 -22.82 -19.04
N ASN A 57 -28.18 -23.14 -20.29
CA ASN A 57 -28.08 -22.32 -21.50
C ASN A 57 -26.70 -21.72 -21.85
N GLY A 58 -26.12 -22.28 -22.93
CA GLY A 58 -25.21 -21.59 -23.85
C GLY A 58 -23.73 -21.55 -23.47
N ASP A 59 -22.90 -22.24 -24.25
CA ASP A 59 -21.42 -22.24 -24.19
C ASP A 59 -20.77 -20.85 -24.39
N GLU A 60 -21.56 -19.81 -24.70
CA GLU A 60 -21.15 -18.42 -24.85
C GLU A 60 -21.19 -17.65 -23.51
N GLY A 61 -22.18 -17.90 -22.64
CA GLY A 61 -22.33 -17.18 -21.37
C GLY A 61 -21.20 -17.49 -20.36
N GLY A 62 -20.66 -18.71 -20.38
CA GLY A 62 -19.56 -19.12 -19.51
C GLY A 62 -18.23 -18.44 -19.85
N LYS A 63 -17.98 -18.16 -21.14
CA LYS A 63 -16.74 -17.51 -21.61
C LYS A 63 -16.70 -16.04 -21.21
N ASP A 64 -17.85 -15.35 -21.20
CA ASP A 64 -17.94 -13.94 -20.80
C ASP A 64 -17.82 -13.74 -19.29
N ILE A 65 -18.43 -14.62 -18.48
CA ILE A 65 -18.24 -14.57 -17.01
C ILE A 65 -16.77 -14.78 -16.63
N MET A 66 -16.10 -15.75 -17.26
CA MET A 66 -14.71 -16.06 -16.97
C MET A 66 -13.75 -14.92 -17.39
N LYS A 67 -14.00 -14.27 -18.54
CA LYS A 67 -13.26 -13.07 -18.98
C LYS A 67 -13.47 -11.88 -18.03
N LYS A 68 -14.71 -11.66 -17.56
CA LYS A 68 -15.05 -10.57 -16.61
C LYS A 68 -14.36 -10.79 -15.26
N HIS A 69 -14.39 -12.02 -14.75
CA HIS A 69 -13.69 -12.40 -13.52
C HIS A 69 -12.17 -12.19 -13.63
N ARG A 70 -11.55 -12.64 -14.73
CA ARG A 70 -10.11 -12.43 -14.98
C ARG A 70 -9.74 -10.95 -15.02
N ARG A 71 -10.57 -10.11 -15.67
CA ARG A 71 -10.35 -8.66 -15.72
C ARG A 71 -10.44 -8.01 -14.34
N GLN A 72 -11.38 -8.46 -13.51
CA GLN A 72 -11.55 -7.97 -12.14
C GLN A 72 -10.38 -8.38 -11.24
N VAL A 73 -9.88 -9.61 -11.35
CA VAL A 73 -8.68 -10.07 -10.62
C VAL A 73 -7.45 -9.28 -11.04
N LEU A 74 -7.25 -9.06 -12.35
CA LEU A 74 -6.13 -8.26 -12.85
C LEU A 74 -6.21 -6.81 -12.35
N PHE A 75 -7.41 -6.21 -12.38
CA PHE A 75 -7.63 -4.86 -11.86
C PHE A 75 -7.34 -4.77 -10.36
N SER A 76 -7.85 -5.72 -9.57
CA SER A 76 -7.55 -5.81 -8.14
C SER A 76 -6.05 -5.94 -7.89
N GLY A 77 -5.34 -6.77 -8.66
CA GLY A 77 -3.89 -6.91 -8.55
C GLY A 77 -3.14 -5.61 -8.83
N ILE A 78 -3.53 -4.88 -9.88
CA ILE A 78 -2.93 -3.57 -10.21
C ILE A 78 -3.18 -2.57 -9.07
N VAL A 79 -4.41 -2.48 -8.56
CA VAL A 79 -4.77 -1.60 -7.43
C VAL A 79 -3.95 -1.95 -6.19
N THR A 80 -3.79 -3.24 -5.87
CA THR A 80 -2.94 -3.69 -4.74
C THR A 80 -1.48 -3.25 -4.92
N VAL A 81 -0.90 -3.45 -6.10
CA VAL A 81 0.49 -3.03 -6.38
C VAL A 81 0.66 -1.52 -6.26
N VAL A 82 -0.30 -0.74 -6.77
CA VAL A 82 -0.29 0.72 -6.66
C VAL A 82 -0.39 1.15 -5.19
N GLY A 83 -1.31 0.55 -4.44
CA GLY A 83 -1.49 0.84 -3.01
C GLY A 83 -0.23 0.58 -2.18
N ILE A 84 0.40 -0.59 -2.37
CA ILE A 84 1.66 -0.93 -1.68
C ILE A 84 2.78 0.04 -2.09
N SER A 85 2.88 0.37 -3.37
CA SER A 85 3.90 1.31 -3.86
C SER A 85 3.75 2.69 -3.22
N LEU A 86 2.51 3.16 -3.06
CA LEU A 86 2.21 4.44 -2.44
C LEU A 86 2.42 4.44 -0.92
N HIS A 87 2.38 3.29 -0.26
CA HIS A 87 2.77 3.15 1.15
C HIS A 87 4.29 3.16 1.33
N ASN A 88 5.00 2.40 0.49
CA ASN A 88 6.46 2.27 0.56
C ASN A 88 7.20 3.54 0.12
N PHE A 89 6.58 4.37 -0.71
CA PHE A 89 7.19 5.58 -1.23
C PHE A 89 7.54 6.61 -0.12
N PRO A 90 6.59 7.02 0.76
CA PRO A 90 6.90 7.85 1.92
C PRO A 90 8.00 7.28 2.83
N GLU A 91 8.04 5.96 3.03
CA GLU A 91 9.07 5.32 3.86
C GLU A 91 10.45 5.42 3.23
N GLY A 92 10.57 5.11 1.94
CA GLY A 92 11.82 5.25 1.19
C GLY A 92 12.31 6.70 1.18
N MET A 93 11.40 7.65 1.01
CA MET A 93 11.71 9.08 1.08
C MET A 93 12.20 9.48 2.48
N ALA A 94 11.60 8.94 3.55
CA ALA A 94 12.04 9.19 4.92
C ALA A 94 13.48 8.68 5.14
N VAL A 95 13.81 7.45 4.71
CA VAL A 95 15.18 6.91 4.81
C VAL A 95 16.18 7.78 4.03
N PHE A 96 15.83 8.18 2.81
CA PHE A 96 16.69 9.02 1.97
C PHE A 96 16.96 10.38 2.62
N LEU A 97 15.91 11.12 3.00
CA LEU A 97 16.04 12.44 3.63
C LEU A 97 16.72 12.36 5.01
N GLY A 98 16.43 11.31 5.78
CA GLY A 98 17.09 11.05 7.06
C GLY A 98 18.59 10.80 6.90
N SER A 99 18.99 10.09 5.83
CA SER A 99 20.40 9.86 5.50
C SER A 99 21.13 11.14 5.11
N LEU A 100 20.44 12.08 4.43
CA LEU A 100 21.00 13.41 4.13
C LEU A 100 21.18 14.28 5.38
N LYS A 101 20.36 14.10 6.43
CA LYS A 101 20.53 14.80 7.72
C LYS A 101 21.72 14.30 8.52
N GLY A 102 22.15 13.06 8.32
CA GLY A 102 23.36 12.52 8.93
C GLY A 102 23.31 11.00 9.11
N LEU A 103 24.49 10.39 9.16
CA LEU A 103 24.65 8.93 9.19
C LEU A 103 23.92 8.26 10.37
N ARG A 104 23.95 8.86 11.56
CA ARG A 104 23.27 8.32 12.75
C ARG A 104 21.75 8.30 12.57
N VAL A 105 21.17 9.38 12.06
CA VAL A 105 19.71 9.49 11.81
C VAL A 105 19.32 8.53 10.70
N GLY A 106 20.07 8.52 9.59
CA GLY A 106 19.84 7.61 8.47
C GLY A 106 19.84 6.13 8.86
N ILE A 107 20.87 5.66 9.60
CA ILE A 107 20.96 4.26 10.02
C ILE A 107 19.83 3.89 10.99
N ASN A 108 19.54 4.73 11.99
CA ASN A 108 18.46 4.47 12.94
C ASN A 108 17.11 4.36 12.24
N LEU A 109 16.83 5.29 11.31
CA LEU A 109 15.59 5.32 10.55
C LEU A 109 15.49 4.13 9.57
N ALA A 110 16.58 3.81 8.87
CA ALA A 110 16.65 2.67 7.97
C ALA A 110 16.38 1.35 8.69
N LEU A 111 16.97 1.13 9.86
CA LEU A 111 16.73 -0.07 10.67
C LEU A 111 15.29 -0.14 11.17
N ALA A 112 14.77 0.98 11.67
CA ALA A 112 13.41 1.03 12.19
C ALA A 112 12.37 0.73 11.08
N ILE A 113 12.60 1.25 9.87
CA ILE A 113 11.76 0.99 8.70
C ILE A 113 11.94 -0.45 8.23
N ALA A 114 13.16 -0.94 8.08
CA ALA A 114 13.41 -2.33 7.68
C ALA A 114 12.71 -3.35 8.59
N LEU A 115 12.70 -3.11 9.90
CA LEU A 115 12.00 -3.96 10.87
C LEU A 115 10.48 -3.90 10.74
N HIS A 116 9.90 -2.77 10.30
CA HIS A 116 8.47 -2.65 10.04
C HIS A 116 8.06 -3.41 8.78
N ASN A 117 8.92 -3.40 7.76
CA ASN A 117 8.61 -3.95 6.45
C ASN A 117 8.61 -5.49 6.46
N ILE A 118 9.19 -6.14 7.48
CA ILE A 118 9.11 -7.60 7.65
C ILE A 118 7.65 -8.03 7.94
N PRO A 119 6.99 -7.58 9.03
CA PRO A 119 5.57 -7.86 9.25
C PRO A 119 4.67 -7.48 8.08
N GLU A 120 4.90 -6.32 7.48
CA GLU A 120 4.09 -5.84 6.35
C GLU A 120 4.24 -6.73 5.11
N GLY A 121 5.48 -7.09 4.77
CA GLY A 121 5.77 -8.00 3.66
C GLY A 121 5.11 -9.36 3.85
N VAL A 122 5.08 -9.89 5.08
CA VAL A 122 4.35 -11.13 5.40
C VAL A 122 2.84 -10.94 5.22
N ALA A 123 2.27 -9.82 5.68
CA ALA A 123 0.85 -9.52 5.54
C ALA A 123 0.41 -9.41 4.06
N VAL A 124 1.29 -8.91 3.19
CA VAL A 124 1.06 -8.83 1.73
C VAL A 124 1.26 -10.18 1.04
N ALA A 125 2.31 -10.93 1.42
CA ALA A 125 2.69 -12.17 0.74
C ALA A 125 1.76 -13.35 1.06
N LEU A 126 1.26 -13.47 2.29
CA LEU A 126 0.44 -14.62 2.69
C LEU A 126 -0.86 -14.79 1.88
N PRO A 127 -1.68 -13.75 1.63
CA PRO A 127 -2.88 -13.89 0.79
C PRO A 127 -2.56 -14.33 -0.63
N VAL A 128 -1.48 -13.80 -1.22
CA VAL A 128 -1.02 -14.18 -2.56
C VAL A 128 -0.51 -15.62 -2.57
N TYR A 129 0.26 -16.01 -1.56
CA TYR A 129 0.72 -17.39 -1.39
C TYR A 129 -0.46 -18.36 -1.31
N PHE A 130 -1.45 -18.13 -0.43
CA PHE A 130 -2.63 -18.99 -0.33
C PHE A 130 -3.51 -19.00 -1.58
N ALA A 131 -3.59 -17.87 -2.31
CA ALA A 131 -4.31 -17.81 -3.58
C ALA A 131 -3.59 -18.53 -4.74
N THR A 132 -2.26 -18.59 -4.71
CA THR A 132 -1.43 -19.18 -5.77
C THR A 132 -0.97 -20.61 -5.47
N GLN A 133 -1.11 -21.08 -4.22
CA GLN A 133 -0.95 -22.47 -3.81
C GLN A 133 -1.99 -23.35 -4.54
N ARG A 134 -1.66 -23.65 -5.80
CA ARG A 134 -2.19 -24.79 -6.53
C ARG A 134 -1.96 -25.99 -5.62
N HIS A 135 -3.04 -26.68 -5.27
CA HIS A 135 -2.98 -27.93 -4.54
C HIS A 135 -2.05 -28.87 -5.31
N SER A 136 -0.79 -28.94 -4.91
CA SER A 136 0.12 -29.99 -5.33
C SER A 136 -0.13 -31.10 -4.34
N ASN A 137 -0.74 -32.18 -4.86
CA ASN A 137 -0.94 -33.47 -4.19
C ASN A 137 0.30 -33.93 -3.42
#